data_AF-W7TXZ2-F1
#
_entry.id   AF-W7TXZ2-F1
#
_cell.length_a   1.000
_cell.length_b   1.000
_cell.length_c   1.000
_cell.angle_alpha   90.00
_cell.angle_beta   90.00
_cell.angle_gamma   90.00
#
_symmetry.space_group_name_H-M   'P 1'
#
loop_
_entity.id
_entity.type
_entity.pdbx_description
1 polymer ?
#
loop_
_entity_poly.entity_id
_entity_poly.type
_entity_poly.pdbx_seq_one_letter_code
_entity_poly.pdbx_strand_id
1 'polypeptide(L)'
;MAATAADGEWIDVSGDGGLLKKILKEGEGESPPDGNEVVAHYTGTLESDGTEFDSSRKRNQPFKFTIGLGQVIKGWDLGFATMKVGEHAILKCREDYGYGESGSPPTIPPKATLCFDVELLSFAPKKKEKWEMSAEERMAEALKLKEGAAGHFKEQRWGDAASEYMDAASYVDGLHVGGREGGGREGGREWMKKGGERNVV
;
A
#
# COMPACT_ATOMS: atom_id res chain seq x y z
N MET A 1 -11.73 -17.20 33.83
CA MET A 1 -12.80 -17.50 32.85
C MET A 1 -12.10 -17.73 31.53
N ALA A 2 -12.15 -18.95 30.99
CA ALA A 2 -11.62 -19.23 29.66
C ALA A 2 -12.64 -18.75 28.62
N ALA A 3 -12.21 -17.88 27.70
CA ALA A 3 -13.03 -17.50 26.56
C ALA A 3 -13.32 -18.76 25.73
N THR A 4 -14.60 -19.08 25.55
CA THR A 4 -15.06 -20.17 24.68
C THR A 4 -14.68 -19.82 23.24
N ALA A 5 -13.79 -20.61 22.64
CA ALA A 5 -13.47 -20.49 21.22
C ALA A 5 -14.77 -20.67 20.42
N ALA A 6 -15.12 -19.69 19.59
CA ALA A 6 -16.21 -19.85 18.64
C ALA A 6 -15.92 -21.07 17.75
N ASP A 7 -16.90 -21.94 17.57
CA ASP A 7 -16.83 -23.20 16.83
C ASP A 7 -16.77 -22.98 15.30
N GLY A 8 -15.95 -22.04 14.83
CA GLY A 8 -15.68 -21.85 13.41
C GLY A 8 -14.91 -23.04 12.82
N GLU A 9 -15.36 -23.51 11.67
CA GLU A 9 -14.70 -24.56 10.89
C GLU A 9 -13.39 -24.04 10.27
N TRP A 10 -12.40 -24.92 10.12
CA TRP A 10 -11.18 -24.61 9.39
C TRP A 10 -11.41 -24.80 7.89
N ILE A 11 -11.17 -23.75 7.13
CA ILE A 11 -11.26 -23.72 5.67
C ILE A 11 -9.83 -23.85 5.13
N ASP A 12 -9.57 -24.84 4.28
CA ASP A 12 -8.31 -24.92 3.53
C ASP A 12 -8.36 -23.95 2.34
N VAL A 13 -7.67 -22.82 2.50
CA VAL A 13 -7.61 -21.75 1.49
C VAL A 13 -6.67 -22.14 0.35
N SER A 14 -5.65 -22.91 0.66
CA SER A 14 -4.62 -23.36 -0.29
C SER A 14 -5.00 -24.60 -1.10
N GLY A 15 -5.87 -25.45 -0.57
CA GLY A 15 -6.21 -26.77 -1.12
C GLY A 15 -5.19 -27.87 -0.88
N ASP A 16 -4.03 -27.55 -0.28
CA ASP A 16 -2.95 -28.48 0.07
C ASP A 16 -2.69 -28.57 1.60
N GLY A 17 -3.59 -27.99 2.39
CA GLY A 17 -3.51 -27.87 3.84
C GLY A 17 -2.40 -26.94 4.36
N GLY A 18 -1.72 -26.19 3.49
CA GLY A 18 -0.63 -25.29 3.87
C GLY A 18 -1.09 -23.96 4.47
N LEU A 19 -2.29 -23.49 4.09
CA LEU A 19 -2.96 -22.32 4.65
C LEU A 19 -4.39 -22.67 5.05
N LEU A 20 -4.64 -22.69 6.35
CA LEU A 20 -5.97 -22.85 6.91
C LEU A 20 -6.47 -21.52 7.47
N LYS A 21 -7.75 -21.20 7.23
CA LYS A 21 -8.43 -20.03 7.78
C LYS A 21 -9.58 -20.47 8.66
N LYS A 22 -9.71 -19.87 9.84
CA LYS A 22 -10.88 -19.99 10.70
C LYS A 22 -11.47 -18.62 10.96
N ILE A 23 -12.69 -18.38 10.49
CA ILE A 23 -13.38 -17.09 10.70
C ILE A 23 -13.93 -17.05 12.13
N LEU A 24 -13.59 -15.99 12.86
CA LEU A 24 -14.09 -15.70 14.21
C LEU A 24 -15.24 -14.69 14.17
N LYS A 25 -15.19 -13.76 13.22
CA LYS A 25 -16.23 -12.79 12.92
C LYS A 25 -16.25 -12.52 11.42
N GLU A 26 -17.42 -12.63 10.81
CA GLU A 26 -17.63 -12.30 9.41
C GLU A 26 -17.43 -10.80 9.14
N GLY A 27 -16.84 -10.49 8.00
CA GLY A 27 -16.80 -9.13 7.45
C GLY A 27 -17.89 -8.90 6.41
N GLU A 28 -17.96 -7.68 5.89
CA GLU A 28 -18.94 -7.27 4.89
C GLU A 28 -18.29 -6.75 3.61
N GLY A 29 -19.05 -6.79 2.51
CA GLY A 29 -18.60 -6.30 1.22
C GLY A 29 -17.71 -7.28 0.45
N GLU A 30 -16.89 -6.71 -0.42
CA GLU A 30 -15.98 -7.43 -1.30
C GLU A 30 -14.61 -7.67 -0.64
N SER A 31 -13.88 -8.64 -1.18
CA SER A 31 -12.50 -8.91 -0.80
C SER A 31 -11.54 -8.00 -1.56
N PRO A 32 -10.36 -7.68 -1.00
CA PRO A 32 -9.39 -6.82 -1.64
C PRO A 32 -8.85 -7.46 -2.93
N PRO A 33 -8.91 -6.75 -4.08
CA PRO A 33 -8.31 -7.25 -5.31
C PRO A 33 -6.78 -7.08 -5.28
N ASP A 34 -6.09 -7.90 -6.07
CA ASP A 34 -4.62 -7.85 -6.21
C ASP A 34 -4.12 -6.43 -6.51
N GLY A 35 -2.99 -6.06 -5.89
CA GLY A 35 -2.38 -4.74 -6.00
C GLY A 35 -3.01 -3.66 -5.12
N ASN A 36 -4.06 -3.97 -4.36
CA ASN A 36 -4.60 -3.03 -3.37
C ASN A 36 -3.75 -3.02 -2.11
N GLU A 37 -3.63 -1.84 -1.51
CA GLU A 37 -3.08 -1.68 -0.16
C GLU A 37 -4.16 -2.08 0.84
N VAL A 38 -3.87 -3.08 1.67
CA VAL A 38 -4.72 -3.49 2.77
C VAL A 38 -4.19 -2.91 4.08
N VAL A 39 -5.11 -2.58 4.99
CA VAL A 39 -4.80 -2.14 6.35
C VAL A 39 -5.36 -3.18 7.30
N ALA A 40 -4.49 -3.79 8.10
CA ALA A 40 -4.87 -4.88 8.97
C ALA A 40 -4.29 -4.74 10.38
N HIS A 41 -5.01 -5.30 11.34
CA HIS A 41 -4.41 -5.70 12.60
C HIS A 41 -4.09 -7.19 12.58
N TYR A 42 -3.03 -7.54 13.29
CA TYR A 42 -2.66 -8.91 13.57
C TYR A 42 -1.88 -9.08 14.88
N THR A 43 -1.87 -10.32 15.36
CA THR A 43 -0.93 -10.89 16.33
C THR A 43 -0.44 -12.23 15.80
N GLY A 44 0.87 -12.40 15.67
CA GLY A 44 1.51 -13.62 15.20
C GLY A 44 2.12 -14.43 16.34
N THR A 45 1.81 -15.72 16.39
CA THR A 45 2.31 -16.68 17.38
C THR A 45 2.88 -17.93 16.71
N LEU A 46 3.82 -18.58 17.38
CA LEU A 46 4.31 -19.90 16.99
C LEU A 46 3.26 -20.96 17.37
N GLU A 47 2.95 -21.89 16.47
CA GLU A 47 2.00 -22.96 16.78
C GLU A 47 2.51 -23.87 17.92
N SER A 48 3.82 -24.10 17.97
CA SER A 48 4.45 -25.08 18.87
C SER A 48 4.22 -24.82 20.35
N ASP A 49 4.21 -23.54 20.75
CA ASP A 49 4.18 -23.13 22.16
C ASP A 49 3.28 -21.90 22.41
N GLY A 50 2.69 -21.32 21.36
CA GLY A 50 1.88 -20.11 21.44
C GLY A 50 2.68 -18.83 21.67
N THR A 51 4.02 -18.88 21.61
CA THR A 51 4.88 -17.71 21.82
C THR A 51 4.58 -16.66 20.76
N GLU A 52 4.17 -15.47 21.21
CA GLU A 52 3.99 -14.32 20.35
C GLU A 52 5.34 -13.77 19.88
N PHE A 53 5.53 -13.69 18.56
CA PHE A 53 6.73 -13.10 17.97
C PHE A 53 6.49 -11.67 17.49
N ASP A 54 5.24 -11.31 17.16
CA ASP A 54 4.93 -9.95 16.72
C ASP A 54 3.44 -9.58 16.88
N SER A 55 3.15 -8.30 17.15
CA SER A 55 1.76 -7.80 17.22
C SER A 55 1.63 -6.32 16.88
N SER A 56 0.85 -6.04 15.84
CA SER A 56 0.44 -4.67 15.48
C SER A 56 -0.41 -4.00 16.57
N ARG A 57 -1.18 -4.79 17.33
CA ARG A 57 -2.06 -4.31 18.39
C ARG A 57 -1.25 -3.81 19.59
N LYS A 58 -0.20 -4.54 19.98
CA LYS A 58 0.74 -4.07 21.02
C LYS A 58 1.48 -2.80 20.63
N ARG A 59 1.73 -2.60 19.34
CA ARG A 59 2.33 -1.36 18.81
C ARG A 59 1.33 -0.20 18.68
N ASN A 60 0.03 -0.45 18.84
CA ASN A 60 -1.04 0.50 18.52
C ASN A 60 -0.92 1.09 17.10
N GLN A 61 -0.43 0.30 16.15
CA GLN A 61 -0.24 0.72 14.76
C GLN A 61 -0.67 -0.40 13.82
N PRO A 62 -1.75 -0.21 13.03
CA PRO A 62 -2.12 -1.15 11.97
C PRO A 62 -0.98 -1.32 10.97
N PHE A 63 -0.90 -2.52 10.40
CA PHE A 63 0.08 -2.83 9.37
C PHE A 63 -0.53 -2.66 7.99
N LYS A 64 0.27 -2.13 7.07
CA LYS A 64 -0.13 -1.85 5.69
C LYS A 64 0.76 -2.61 4.74
N PHE A 65 0.17 -3.28 3.76
CA PHE A 65 0.90 -3.99 2.74
C PHE A 65 0.07 -4.11 1.45
N THR A 66 0.74 -4.37 0.33
CA THR A 66 0.06 -4.59 -0.95
C THR A 66 -0.21 -6.07 -1.13
N ILE A 67 -1.45 -6.43 -1.41
CA ILE A 67 -1.85 -7.83 -1.55
C ILE A 67 -1.55 -8.40 -2.94
N GLY A 68 -1.17 -9.67 -3.01
CA GLY A 68 -1.04 -10.43 -4.26
C GLY A 68 0.23 -10.13 -5.06
N LEU A 69 1.19 -9.40 -4.47
CA LEU A 69 2.45 -9.02 -5.11
C LEU A 69 3.69 -9.65 -4.47
N GLY A 70 3.54 -10.58 -3.53
CA GLY A 70 4.66 -11.25 -2.86
C GLY A 70 5.48 -10.34 -1.94
N GLN A 71 4.88 -9.25 -1.45
CA GLN A 71 5.54 -8.33 -0.53
C GLN A 71 5.54 -8.84 0.93
N VAL A 72 4.69 -9.82 1.21
CA VAL A 72 4.54 -10.47 2.52
C VAL A 72 4.64 -11.99 2.33
N ILE A 73 4.59 -12.75 3.43
CA ILE A 73 4.56 -14.20 3.37
C ILE A 73 3.36 -14.70 2.54
N LYS A 74 3.53 -15.81 1.82
CA LYS A 74 2.53 -16.37 0.90
C LYS A 74 1.17 -16.59 1.58
N GLY A 75 1.18 -17.02 2.85
CA GLY A 75 -0.04 -17.23 3.62
C GLY A 75 -0.87 -15.96 3.85
N TRP A 76 -0.22 -14.79 3.92
CA TRP A 76 -0.92 -13.52 4.04
C TRP A 76 -1.50 -13.04 2.73
N ASP A 77 -0.73 -13.12 1.63
CA ASP A 77 -1.23 -12.76 0.30
C ASP A 77 -2.50 -13.55 -0.05
N LEU A 78 -2.49 -14.87 0.19
CA LEU A 78 -3.65 -15.71 -0.08
C LEU A 78 -4.74 -15.56 0.97
N GLY A 79 -4.39 -15.46 2.26
CA GLY A 79 -5.35 -15.39 3.35
C GLY A 79 -6.20 -14.13 3.29
N PHE A 80 -5.55 -12.96 3.22
CA PHE A 80 -6.24 -11.67 3.18
C PHE A 80 -7.04 -11.47 1.88
N ALA A 81 -6.66 -12.14 0.78
CA ALA A 81 -7.40 -12.06 -0.49
C ALA A 81 -8.77 -12.73 -0.39
N THR A 82 -8.99 -13.57 0.63
CA THR A 82 -10.29 -14.18 0.94
C THR A 82 -11.07 -13.44 2.02
N MET A 83 -10.49 -12.40 2.63
CA MET A 83 -11.11 -11.70 3.75
C MET A 83 -12.02 -10.58 3.28
N LYS A 84 -13.03 -10.25 4.08
CA LYS A 84 -13.88 -9.06 3.91
C LYS A 84 -13.56 -8.00 4.94
N VAL A 85 -13.91 -6.74 4.65
CA VAL A 85 -13.67 -5.64 5.59
C VAL A 85 -14.46 -5.89 6.88
N GLY A 86 -13.77 -5.78 8.02
CA GLY A 86 -14.31 -6.08 9.35
C GLY A 86 -14.24 -7.56 9.75
N GLU A 87 -13.75 -8.45 8.87
CA GLU A 87 -13.53 -9.87 9.18
C GLU A 87 -12.40 -10.03 10.20
N HIS A 88 -12.64 -10.85 11.21
CA HIS A 88 -11.64 -11.32 12.17
C HIS A 88 -11.47 -12.82 11.99
N ALA A 89 -10.26 -13.28 11.71
CA ALA A 89 -9.98 -14.69 11.46
C ALA A 89 -8.66 -15.12 12.11
N ILE A 90 -8.47 -16.43 12.24
CA ILE A 90 -7.17 -17.04 12.48
C ILE A 90 -6.66 -17.62 11.16
N LEU A 91 -5.45 -17.24 10.75
CA LEU A 91 -4.71 -17.88 9.68
C LEU A 91 -3.65 -18.80 10.27
N LYS A 92 -3.67 -20.07 9.91
CA LYS A 92 -2.64 -21.04 10.25
C LYS A 92 -1.82 -21.33 9.00
N CYS A 93 -0.55 -20.92 9.03
CA CYS A 93 0.37 -21.02 7.91
C CYS A 93 1.44 -22.08 8.21
N ARG A 94 1.48 -23.14 7.40
CA ARG A 94 2.60 -24.08 7.35
C ARG A 94 3.88 -23.34 6.94
N GLU A 95 5.05 -23.91 7.22
CA GLU A 95 6.36 -23.29 6.98
C GLU A 95 6.50 -22.66 5.58
N ASP A 96 6.04 -23.33 4.53
CA ASP A 96 6.11 -22.91 3.12
C ASP A 96 5.12 -21.78 2.75
N TYR A 97 4.14 -21.50 3.63
CA TYR A 97 3.28 -20.33 3.58
C TYR A 97 3.69 -19.24 4.58
N GLY A 98 4.73 -19.50 5.39
CA GLY A 98 5.35 -18.58 6.35
C GLY A 98 6.77 -18.19 5.93
N TYR A 99 7.74 -18.47 6.80
CA TYR A 99 9.16 -18.12 6.61
C TYR A 99 10.05 -19.29 6.15
N GLY A 100 9.45 -20.42 5.78
CA GLY A 100 10.12 -21.55 5.15
C GLY A 100 11.19 -22.23 6.00
N GLU A 101 12.12 -22.92 5.32
CA GLU A 101 13.21 -23.67 5.97
C GLU A 101 14.20 -22.78 6.72
N SER A 102 14.27 -21.48 6.41
CA SER A 102 15.20 -20.55 7.07
C SER A 102 14.61 -19.91 8.33
N GLY A 103 13.28 -19.82 8.43
CA GLY A 103 12.64 -19.04 9.49
C GLY A 103 12.95 -17.55 9.38
N SER A 104 12.78 -16.83 10.48
CA SER A 104 13.18 -15.42 10.63
C SER A 104 13.83 -15.23 12.00
N PRO A 105 15.13 -15.52 12.12
CA PRO A 105 15.84 -15.40 13.39
C PRO A 105 15.82 -13.97 13.95
N PRO A 106 15.85 -13.80 15.28
CA PRO A 106 15.94 -14.85 16.30
C PRO A 106 14.57 -15.40 16.76
N THR A 107 13.46 -14.82 16.31
CA THR A 107 12.13 -15.07 16.91
C THR A 107 11.36 -16.19 16.24
N ILE A 108 11.59 -16.44 14.95
CA ILE A 108 10.88 -17.48 14.20
C ILE A 108 11.89 -18.56 13.78
N PRO A 109 11.79 -19.78 14.33
CA PRO A 109 12.71 -20.85 13.98
C PRO A 109 12.48 -21.34 12.53
N PRO A 110 13.48 -22.03 11.95
CA PRO A 110 13.31 -22.85 10.76
C PRO A 110 12.06 -23.72 10.84
N LYS A 111 11.33 -23.88 9.72
CA LYS A 111 10.27 -24.89 9.61
C LYS A 111 9.10 -24.70 10.59
N ALA A 112 8.87 -23.45 11.01
CA ALA A 112 7.81 -23.12 11.95
C ALA A 112 6.44 -23.01 11.26
N THR A 113 5.43 -23.64 11.84
CA THR A 113 4.02 -23.30 11.58
C THR A 113 3.64 -22.09 12.42
N LEU A 114 2.96 -21.13 11.80
CA LEU A 114 2.59 -19.85 12.41
C LEU A 114 1.08 -19.73 12.49
N CYS A 115 0.60 -19.15 13.57
CA CYS A 115 -0.79 -18.78 13.75
C CYS A 115 -0.89 -17.25 13.79
N PHE A 116 -1.77 -16.67 13.00
CA PHE A 116 -2.03 -15.24 12.98
C PHE A 116 -3.49 -14.98 13.33
N ASP A 117 -3.73 -14.30 14.44
CA ASP A 117 -4.99 -13.62 14.69
C ASP A 117 -5.00 -12.34 13.84
N VAL A 118 -5.91 -12.22 12.88
CA VAL A 118 -5.93 -11.14 11.88
C VAL A 118 -7.29 -10.47 11.79
N GLU A 119 -7.29 -9.17 11.55
CA GLU A 119 -8.49 -8.37 11.31
C GLU A 119 -8.25 -7.43 10.13
N LEU A 120 -9.09 -7.53 9.10
CA LEU A 120 -9.02 -6.63 7.94
C LEU A 120 -9.82 -5.36 8.24
N LEU A 121 -9.14 -4.21 8.31
CA LEU A 121 -9.76 -2.93 8.68
C LEU A 121 -10.26 -2.17 7.46
N SER A 122 -9.47 -2.16 6.38
CA SER A 122 -9.84 -1.52 5.11
C SER A 122 -8.89 -1.96 4.00
N PHE A 123 -9.26 -1.65 2.76
CA PHE A 123 -8.35 -1.71 1.62
C PHE A 123 -8.65 -0.57 0.64
N ALA A 124 -7.65 -0.20 -0.15
CA ALA A 124 -7.80 0.76 -1.22
C ALA A 124 -6.79 0.46 -2.34
N PRO A 125 -7.04 0.90 -3.59
CA PRO A 125 -6.02 0.87 -4.63
C PRO A 125 -4.75 1.56 -4.13
N LYS A 126 -3.60 0.89 -4.27
CA LYS A 126 -2.31 1.51 -3.94
C LYS A 126 -2.13 2.74 -4.84
N LYS A 127 -1.89 3.92 -4.24
CA LYS A 127 -1.45 5.07 -5.03
C LYS A 127 -0.11 4.72 -5.65
N LYS A 128 -0.05 4.69 -6.98
CA LYS A 128 1.21 4.49 -7.70
C LYS A 128 2.12 5.67 -7.39
N GLU A 129 3.36 5.38 -7.03
CA GLU A 129 4.37 6.43 -6.96
C GLU A 129 4.66 6.93 -8.38
N LYS A 130 5.09 8.19 -8.50
CA LYS A 130 5.29 8.86 -9.80
C LYS A 130 6.19 8.07 -10.77
N TRP A 131 7.14 7.29 -10.26
CA TRP A 131 8.03 6.43 -11.03
C TRP A 131 7.41 5.08 -11.46
N GLU A 132 6.35 4.63 -10.80
CA GLU A 132 5.56 3.44 -11.16
C GLU A 132 4.42 3.77 -12.16
N MET A 133 4.14 5.05 -12.37
CA MET A 133 3.09 5.51 -13.27
C MET A 133 3.55 5.47 -14.74
N SER A 134 2.66 5.01 -15.62
CA SER A 134 2.84 5.14 -17.07
C SER A 134 2.83 6.61 -17.52
N ALA A 135 3.34 6.90 -18.72
CA ALA A 135 3.29 8.25 -19.28
C ALA A 135 1.85 8.79 -19.34
N GLU A 136 0.88 7.95 -19.74
CA GLU A 136 -0.52 8.34 -19.84
C GLU A 136 -1.12 8.69 -18.47
N GLU A 137 -0.88 7.86 -17.44
CA GLU A 137 -1.36 8.12 -16.08
C GLU A 137 -0.74 9.40 -15.50
N ARG A 138 0.56 9.62 -15.74
CA ARG A 138 1.26 10.84 -15.31
C ARG A 138 0.67 12.08 -15.98
N MET A 139 0.34 12.00 -17.28
CA MET A 139 -0.32 13.08 -18.00
C MET A 139 -1.73 13.36 -17.45
N ALA A 140 -2.49 12.30 -17.11
CA ALA A 140 -3.82 12.44 -16.53
C ALA A 140 -3.78 13.13 -15.16
N GLU A 141 -2.86 12.74 -14.27
CA GLU A 141 -2.72 13.38 -12.94
C GLU A 141 -2.23 14.83 -13.07
N ALA A 142 -1.31 15.11 -14.00
CA ALA A 142 -0.87 16.47 -14.30
C ALA A 142 -2.04 17.37 -14.75
N LEU A 143 -2.95 16.85 -15.58
CA LEU A 143 -4.14 17.60 -16.02
C LEU A 143 -5.08 17.89 -14.85
N LYS A 144 -5.34 16.90 -13.99
CA LYS A 144 -6.18 17.07 -12.80
C LYS A 144 -5.62 18.14 -11.85
N LEU A 145 -4.33 18.11 -11.57
CA LEU A 145 -3.65 19.12 -10.74
C LEU A 145 -3.68 20.50 -11.39
N LYS A 146 -3.49 20.59 -12.71
CA LYS A 146 -3.62 21.84 -13.47
C LYS A 146 -5.04 22.43 -13.36
N GLU A 147 -6.07 21.59 -13.43
CA GLU A 147 -7.47 22.02 -13.28
C GLU A 147 -7.77 22.53 -11.86
N GLY A 148 -7.28 21.83 -10.82
CA GLY A 148 -7.31 22.29 -9.43
C GLY A 148 -6.64 23.65 -9.26
N ALA A 149 -5.41 23.77 -9.75
CA ALA A 149 -4.62 25.00 -9.70
C ALA A 149 -5.34 26.18 -10.37
N ALA A 150 -6.03 25.94 -11.49
CA ALA A 150 -6.84 26.95 -12.16
C ALA A 150 -8.06 27.38 -11.32
N GLY A 151 -8.64 26.47 -10.53
CA GLY A 151 -9.66 26.79 -9.52
C GLY A 151 -9.12 27.72 -8.43
N HIS A 152 -8.00 27.35 -7.80
CA HIS A 152 -7.30 28.17 -6.81
C HIS A 152 -6.95 29.56 -7.34
N PHE A 153 -6.52 29.65 -8.60
CA PHE A 153 -6.19 30.91 -9.25
C PHE A 153 -7.40 31.84 -9.39
N LYS A 154 -8.57 31.31 -9.76
CA LYS A 154 -9.82 32.09 -9.83
C LYS A 154 -10.27 32.60 -8.47
N GLU A 155 -9.99 31.83 -7.42
CA GLU A 155 -10.28 32.17 -6.03
C GLU A 155 -9.21 33.07 -5.38
N GLN A 156 -8.21 33.52 -6.14
CA GLN A 156 -7.10 34.35 -5.66
C GLN A 156 -6.24 33.67 -4.57
N ARG A 157 -6.29 32.34 -4.49
CA ARG A 157 -5.44 31.51 -3.63
C ARG A 157 -4.12 31.22 -4.35
N TRP A 158 -3.31 32.26 -4.52
CA TRP A 158 -2.12 32.22 -5.37
C TRP A 158 -1.06 31.21 -4.91
N GLY A 159 -0.90 31.02 -3.60
CA GLY A 159 0.04 30.05 -3.04
C GLY A 159 -0.35 28.61 -3.39
N ASP A 160 -1.60 28.24 -3.12
CA ASP A 160 -2.15 26.94 -3.48
C ASP A 160 -2.07 26.69 -5.00
N ALA A 161 -2.47 27.69 -5.80
CA ALA A 161 -2.40 27.61 -7.26
C ALA A 161 -0.96 27.37 -7.76
N ALA A 162 0.01 28.11 -7.23
CA ALA A 162 1.41 27.96 -7.61
C ALA A 162 1.95 26.58 -7.24
N SER A 163 1.62 26.07 -6.05
CA SER A 163 2.03 24.74 -5.59
C SER A 163 1.48 23.64 -6.51
N GLU A 164 0.18 23.65 -6.81
CA GLU A 164 -0.44 22.61 -7.64
C GLU A 164 0.04 22.66 -9.10
N TYR A 165 0.33 23.84 -9.65
CA TYR A 165 0.97 23.94 -10.96
C TYR A 165 2.38 23.34 -10.98
N MET A 166 3.17 23.55 -9.92
CA MET A 166 4.50 22.93 -9.81
C MET A 166 4.41 21.42 -9.70
N ASP A 167 3.46 20.91 -8.91
CA ASP A 167 3.21 19.47 -8.80
C ASP A 167 2.81 18.88 -10.15
N ALA A 168 1.86 19.52 -10.85
CA ALA A 168 1.45 19.14 -12.21
C ALA A 168 2.63 19.10 -13.19
N ALA A 169 3.47 20.13 -13.20
CA ALA A 169 4.68 20.17 -14.03
C ALA A 169 5.64 19.04 -13.68
N SER A 170 5.75 18.69 -12.40
CA SER A 170 6.57 17.57 -11.99
C SER A 170 6.10 16.26 -12.65
N TYR A 171 4.79 15.99 -12.71
CA TYR A 171 4.28 14.72 -13.26
C TYR A 171 4.66 14.52 -14.73
N VAL A 172 4.84 15.59 -15.51
CA VAL A 172 5.25 15.49 -16.91
C VAL A 172 6.77 15.56 -17.12
N ASP A 173 7.54 15.85 -16.07
CA ASP A 173 8.99 15.98 -16.14
C ASP A 173 9.68 14.67 -16.59
N GLY A 174 10.56 14.76 -17.57
CA GLY A 174 11.25 13.60 -18.14
C GLY A 174 10.39 12.67 -19.01
N LEU A 175 9.11 12.98 -19.27
CA LEU A 175 8.34 12.26 -20.29
C LEU A 175 8.85 12.65 -21.69
N HIS A 176 9.53 11.73 -22.37
CA HIS A 176 9.95 11.92 -23.76
C HIS A 176 8.72 11.81 -24.67
N VAL A 177 8.07 12.94 -24.97
CA VAL A 177 6.99 12.97 -25.96
C VAL A 177 7.64 12.87 -27.33
N GLY A 178 7.68 11.66 -27.89
CA GLY A 178 8.10 11.44 -29.27
C GLY A 178 7.19 12.23 -30.22
N GLY A 179 7.75 13.24 -30.89
CA GLY A 179 7.13 13.84 -32.07
C GLY A 179 6.99 15.37 -32.09
N ARG A 180 8.11 16.08 -32.20
CA ARG A 180 8.30 17.06 -33.27
C ARG A 180 9.81 17.19 -33.53
N GLU A 181 10.30 16.49 -34.55
CA GLU A 181 11.52 16.93 -35.22
C GLU A 181 11.26 18.37 -35.71
N GLY A 182 12.01 19.32 -35.17
CA GLY A 182 11.77 20.73 -35.49
C GLY A 182 12.61 21.70 -34.67
N GLY A 183 13.92 21.72 -34.94
CA GLY A 183 14.76 22.90 -34.75
C GLY A 183 15.22 23.16 -33.31
N GLY A 184 16.51 22.93 -33.05
CA GLY A 184 17.15 23.30 -31.80
C GLY A 184 16.99 24.77 -31.46
N ARG A 185 16.79 25.06 -30.16
CA ARG A 185 17.11 26.34 -29.54
C ARG A 185 17.54 26.10 -28.11
N GLU A 186 18.85 26.16 -27.94
CA GLU A 186 19.55 26.53 -26.72
C GLU A 186 18.94 27.83 -26.17
N GLY A 187 18.46 27.85 -24.92
CA GLY A 187 17.88 29.08 -24.35
C GLY A 187 16.97 28.87 -23.14
N GLY A 188 17.36 28.06 -22.16
CA GLY A 188 16.55 27.79 -20.98
C GLY A 188 17.31 28.02 -19.67
N ARG A 189 17.88 29.21 -19.44
CA ARG A 189 18.42 29.58 -18.11
C ARG A 189 18.68 31.09 -17.88
N GLU A 190 17.86 31.99 -18.43
CA GLU A 190 18.13 33.45 -18.29
C GLU A 190 16.91 34.32 -17.93
N TRP A 191 16.03 33.84 -17.05
CA TRP A 191 14.87 34.63 -16.57
C TRP A 191 14.89 34.97 -15.07
N MET A 192 15.84 34.44 -14.29
CA MET A 192 15.90 34.66 -12.82
C MET A 192 16.82 35.79 -12.35
N LYS A 193 17.48 36.56 -13.24
CA LYS A 193 18.51 37.54 -12.85
C LYS A 193 18.23 39.03 -13.11
N LYS A 194 17.06 39.42 -13.61
CA LYS A 194 16.73 40.85 -13.81
C LYS A 194 15.46 41.25 -13.07
N GLY A 195 15.62 41.52 -11.78
CA GLY A 195 14.55 42.02 -10.92
C GLY A 195 15.10 42.72 -9.69
N GLY A 196 15.94 43.74 -9.88
CA GLY A 196 16.45 44.52 -8.75
C GLY A 196 17.29 45.70 -9.21
N GLU A 197 16.64 46.83 -9.49
CA GLU A 197 17.16 48.19 -9.30
C GLU A 197 16.05 49.19 -9.65
N ARG A 198 15.34 49.71 -8.63
CA ARG A 198 14.55 50.94 -8.75
C ARG A 198 15.42 52.06 -8.20
N ASN A 199 15.82 52.95 -9.10
CA ASN A 199 16.64 54.11 -8.79
C ASN A 199 15.77 55.19 -8.12
N VAL A 200 16.37 55.85 -7.13
CA VAL A 200 15.81 56.95 -6.35
C VAL A 200 16.02 58.24 -7.14
N VAL A 201 14.95 59.01 -7.38
CA VAL A 201 15.00 60.48 -7.47
C VAL A 201 13.69 61.04 -6.91
#